data_AF-A0A3B9Z6Y6-F1
#
_entry.id   AF-A0A3B9Z6Y6-F1
#
_cell.length_a   1.000
_cell.length_b   1.000
_cell.length_c   1.000
_cell.angle_alpha   90.00
_cell.angle_beta   90.00
_cell.angle_gamma   90.00
#
_symmetry.space_group_name_H-M   'P 1'
#
loop_
_entity.id
_entity.type
_entity.pdbx_description
1 polymer ?
#
loop_
_entity_poly.entity_id
_entity_poly.type
_entity_poly.pdbx_seq_one_letter_code
_entity_poly.pdbx_strand_id
1 'polypeptide(L)' 'VYADILGTCIEAGVTSFTFWGFTDAHSWIPGFTGKPDGALPFDTTYAPKPAYHALTRVLAGG' A
#
# COMPACT_ATOMS: atom_id res chain seq x y z
N VAL A 1 7.60 -6.53 0.04
CA VAL A 1 6.21 -6.90 -0.30
C VAL A 1 5.57 -5.91 -1.27
N TYR A 2 5.19 -4.68 -0.88
CA TYR A 2 4.51 -3.76 -1.79
C TYR A 2 5.32 -3.41 -3.06
N ALA A 3 6.62 -3.13 -2.90
CA ALA A 3 7.51 -2.89 -4.04
C ALA A 3 7.59 -4.11 -4.98
N ASP A 4 7.73 -5.32 -4.43
CA ASP A 4 7.87 -6.54 -5.21
C ASP A 4 6.62 -6.85 -6.04
N ILE A 5 5.44 -6.70 -5.44
CA ILE A 5 4.16 -6.92 -6.14
C ILE A 5 3.98 -5.86 -7.23
N LEU A 6 4.24 -4.58 -6.93
CA LEU A 6 4.14 -3.52 -7.93
C LEU A 6 5.16 -3.71 -9.07
N GLY A 7 6.38 -4.13 -8.77
CA GLY A 7 7.39 -4.46 -9.77
C GLY A 7 6.92 -5.56 -10.71
N THR A 8 6.36 -6.64 -10.15
CA THR A 8 5.76 -7.74 -10.93
C THR A 8 4.62 -7.24 -11.82
N CYS A 9 3.76 -6.35 -11.31
CA CYS A 9 2.68 -5.74 -12.10
C CYS A 9 3.23 -4.95 -13.29
N ILE A 10 4.27 -4.14 -13.09
CA ILE A 10 4.90 -3.36 -14.17
C ILE A 10 5.50 -4.28 -15.22
N GLU A 11 6.25 -5.31 -14.81
CA GLU A 11 6.84 -6.30 -15.72
C GLU A 11 5.78 -7.05 -16.54
N ALA A 12 4.62 -7.32 -15.93
CA ALA A 12 3.48 -7.97 -16.58
C ALA A 12 2.62 -7.02 -17.45
N GLY A 13 2.94 -5.73 -17.51
CA GLY A 13 2.17 -4.73 -18.27
C GLY A 13 0.83 -4.35 -17.62
N VAL A 14 0.66 -4.58 -16.31
CA VAL A 14 -0.51 -4.14 -15.55
C VAL A 14 -0.51 -2.61 -15.47
N THR A 15 -1.66 -2.01 -15.80
CA THR A 15 -1.80 -0.54 -15.89
C THR A 15 -2.43 0.10 -14.66
N SER A 16 -2.95 -0.69 -13.72
CA SER A 16 -3.58 -0.17 -12.50
C SER A 16 -3.25 -1.03 -11.28
N PHE A 17 -3.00 -0.35 -10.16
CA PHE A 17 -2.72 -0.96 -8.87
C PHE A 17 -3.54 -0.24 -7.80
N THR A 18 -4.55 -0.92 -7.27
CA THR A 18 -5.56 -0.30 -6.39
C THR A 18 -5.50 -0.87 -4.99
N PHE A 19 -5.60 0.01 -3.99
CA PHE A 19 -5.69 -0.35 -2.58
C PHE A 19 -7.14 -0.29 -2.11
N TRP A 20 -7.50 -1.13 -1.13
CA TRP A 20 -8.81 -1.06 -0.48
C TRP A 20 -8.80 -0.05 0.67
N GLY A 21 -8.77 1.23 0.31
CA GLY A 21 -8.46 2.35 1.21
C GLY A 21 -7.02 2.84 1.02
N PHE A 22 -6.66 3.96 1.66
CA PHE A 22 -5.29 4.51 1.57
C PHE A 22 -4.65 4.79 2.94
N THR A 23 -5.43 4.93 4.00
CA THR A 23 -4.98 5.20 5.38
C THR A 23 -5.46 4.13 6.35
N ASP A 24 -4.59 3.74 7.28
CA ASP A 24 -4.94 2.82 8.36
C ASP A 24 -6.07 3.37 9.26
N ALA A 25 -6.34 4.69 9.26
CA ALA A 25 -7.45 5.31 10.01
C ALA A 25 -8.83 4.75 9.65
N HIS A 26 -8.98 4.24 8.42
CA HIS A 26 -10.26 3.77 7.87
C HIS A 26 -10.15 2.36 7.28
N SER A 27 -9.14 1.58 7.70
CA SER A 27 -8.98 0.20 7.26
C SER A 27 -10.18 -0.65 7.69
N TRP A 28 -10.65 -1.50 6.79
CA TRP A 28 -11.70 -2.47 7.08
C TRP A 28 -11.20 -3.66 7.92
N ILE A 29 -9.88 -3.90 7.95
CA ILE A 29 -9.26 -5.10 8.53
C ILE A 29 -9.52 -5.19 10.04
N PRO A 30 -9.36 -4.14 10.86
CA PRO A 30 -9.65 -4.25 12.29
C PRO A 30 -11.12 -4.55 12.58
N GLY A 31 -12.04 -3.97 11.80
CA GLY A 31 -13.48 -4.24 11.91
C GLY A 31 -13.85 -5.69 11.55
N PHE A 32 -13.15 -6.30 10.60
CA PHE A 32 -13.39 -7.68 10.18
C PHE A 32 -12.68 -8.72 11.06
N THR A 33 -11.45 -8.43 11.51
CA THR A 33 -10.59 -9.41 12.20
C THR A 33 -10.56 -9.25 13.72
N GLY A 34 -10.99 -8.10 14.25
CA GLY A 34 -10.85 -7.75 15.66
C GLY A 34 -9.41 -7.50 16.12
N LYS A 35 -8.46 -7.36 15.20
CA LYS A 35 -7.02 -7.17 15.48
C LYS A 35 -6.53 -5.84 14.90
N PRO A 36 -5.53 -5.19 15.52
CA PRO A 36 -4.89 -4.03 14.92
C PRO A 36 -4.23 -4.40 13.60
N ASP A 37 -4.19 -3.45 12.67
CA ASP A 37 -3.53 -3.59 11.38
C ASP A 37 -2.60 -2.40 11.08
N GLY A 38 -1.98 -2.48 9.91
CA GLY A 38 -1.11 -1.45 9.36
C GLY A 38 -0.91 -1.72 7.88
N ALA A 39 -1.99 -2.08 7.19
CA ALA A 39 -1.92 -2.61 5.83
C ALA A 39 -1.74 -1.52 4.78
N LEU A 40 -2.15 -0.27 5.04
CA LEU A 40 -2.24 0.75 4.01
C LEU A 40 -0.99 1.63 3.93
N PRO A 41 -0.78 2.38 2.83
CA PRO A 41 0.43 3.19 2.65
C PRO A 41 0.57 4.38 3.61
N PHE A 42 -0.53 4.83 4.24
CA PHE A 42 -0.54 5.93 5.21
C PHE A 42 -1.02 5.43 6.58
N ASP A 43 -0.45 5.99 7.64
CA ASP A 43 -0.86 5.65 9.01
C ASP A 43 -2.16 6.35 9.43
N THR A 44 -2.56 6.16 10.69
CA THR A 44 -3.78 6.74 11.26
C THR A 44 -3.74 8.26 11.42
N THR A 45 -2.57 8.88 11.27
CA THR A 45 -2.34 10.32 11.29
C THR A 45 -2.12 10.90 9.89
N TYR A 46 -2.35 10.10 8.85
CA TYR A 46 -2.11 10.43 7.45
C TYR A 46 -0.64 10.67 7.09
N ALA A 47 0.31 10.22 7.92
CA ALA A 47 1.71 10.28 7.57
C ALA A 47 2.08 9.13 6.62
N PRO A 48 2.95 9.36 5.62
CA PRO A 48 3.40 8.33 4.71
C PRO A 48 4.24 7.28 5.45
N LYS A 49 3.94 6.00 5.21
CA LYS A 49 4.68 4.86 5.77
C LYS A 49 5.79 4.41 4.81
N PRO A 50 6.73 3.53 5.25
CA PRO A 50 7.73 2.93 4.36
C PRO A 50 7.14 2.29 3.10
N ALA A 51 5.91 1.74 3.17
CA ALA A 51 5.19 1.21 2.01
C ALA A 51 4.93 2.27 0.93
N TYR A 52 4.51 3.48 1.30
CA TYR A 52 4.33 4.58 0.36
C TYR A 52 5.63 4.90 -0.38
N HIS A 53 6.73 5.09 0.37
CA HIS A 53 8.01 5.43 -0.22
C HIS A 53 8.57 4.33 -1.14
N ALA A 54 8.34 3.07 -0.78
CA ALA A 54 8.73 1.93 -1.60
C ALA A 54 7.98 1.92 -2.95
N LEU A 55 6.66 2.15 -2.93
CA LEU A 55 5.84 2.24 -4.14
C LEU A 55 6.29 3.41 -5.03
N THR A 56 6.52 4.59 -4.46
CA THR A 56 6.95 5.76 -5.23
C THR A 56 8.31 5.56 -5.90
N ARG A 57 9.21 4.80 -5.26
CA ARG A 57 10.53 4.50 -5.83
C ARG A 57 10.41 3.61 -7.06
N VAL A 58 9.62 2.53 -6.95
CA VAL A 58 9.38 1.60 -8.07
C VAL A 58 8.75 2.35 -9.25
N LEU A 59 7.77 3.22 -9.00
CA LEU A 59 7.14 4.03 -10.05
C LEU A 59 8.08 5.05 -10.69
N ALA A 60 9.07 5.54 -9.95
CA ALA A 60 10.09 6.45 -10.47
C ALA A 60 11.18 5.74 -11.29
N GLY A 61 11.11 4.41 -11.45
CA GLY A 61 12.10 3.61 -12.17
C GLY A 61 13.39 3.36 -11.37
N GLY A 62 13.31 3.44 -10.03
CA GLY A 62 14.43 3.20 -9.12
C GLY A 62 14.33 1.89 -8.35
#